data_AF-A0A7X7JH48-F1
#
_entry.id   AF-A0A7X7JH48-F1
#
_cell.length_a   1.000
_cell.length_b   1.000
_cell.length_c   1.000
_cell.angle_alpha   90.00
_cell.angle_beta   90.00
_cell.angle_gamma   90.00
#
_symmetry.space_group_name_H-M   'P 1'
#
loop_
_entity.id
_entity.type
_entity.pdbx_description
1 polymer ?
#
loop_
_entity_poly.entity_id
_entity_poly.type
_entity_poly.pdbx_seq_one_letter_code
_entity_poly.pdbx_strand_id
1 'polypeptide(L)' 'LQKDYEHPAGEYWVPARLGGSAPTLEEADRMDASDAEAKAAARQARRQNS' A
#
# COMPACT_ATOMS: atom_id res chain seq x y z
N LEU A 1 20.41 -9.86 -1.46
CA LEU A 1 19.49 -10.65 -0.62
C LEU A 1 19.36 -9.92 0.71
N GLN A 2 18.15 -9.53 1.13
CA GLN A 2 17.89 -8.80 2.39
C GLN A 2 18.18 -9.72 3.58
N LYS A 3 19.44 -9.87 4.00
CA LYS A 3 19.83 -10.82 5.06
C LYS A 3 19.98 -10.19 6.45
N ASP A 4 20.21 -8.87 6.52
CA ASP A 4 20.58 -8.19 7.77
C ASP A 4 19.61 -7.06 8.18
N TYR A 5 18.36 -7.09 7.69
CA TYR A 5 17.35 -6.16 8.17
C TYR A 5 16.73 -6.71 9.46
N GLU A 6 16.85 -5.96 10.55
CA GLU A 6 16.17 -6.27 11.79
C GLU A 6 14.66 -6.08 11.59
N HIS A 7 13.87 -7.15 11.80
CA HIS A 7 12.42 -7.17 11.60
C HIS A 7 11.70 -7.09 12.96
N PRO A 8 11.45 -5.90 13.52
CA PRO A 8 10.68 -5.79 14.73
C PRO A 8 9.23 -6.25 14.48
N ALA A 9 8.69 -7.02 15.43
CA ALA A 9 7.32 -7.50 15.35
C ALA A 9 6.32 -6.32 15.34
N GLY A 10 5.24 -6.47 14.57
CA GLY A 10 4.17 -5.48 14.46
C GLY A 10 4.35 -4.40 13.39
N GLU A 11 5.53 -4.26 12.81
CA GLU A 11 5.78 -3.29 11.74
C GLU A 11 5.02 -3.60 10.44
N TYR A 12 4.53 -2.55 9.77
CA TYR A 12 3.69 -2.64 8.57
C TYR A 12 4.42 -3.14 7.32
N TRP A 13 5.76 -3.13 7.35
CA TRP A 13 6.61 -3.59 6.26
C TRP A 13 7.12 -5.03 6.48
N VAL A 14 6.89 -5.58 7.69
CA VAL A 14 7.28 -6.96 8.03
C VAL A 14 6.13 -7.91 7.65
N PRO A 15 6.39 -9.02 6.92
CA PRO A 15 5.37 -10.00 6.59
C PRO A 15 4.67 -10.59 7.82
N ALA A 16 3.36 -10.83 7.73
CA ALA A 16 2.58 -11.44 8.81
C ALA A 16 3.16 -12.78 9.32
N ARG A 17 3.70 -13.60 8.43
CA ARG A 17 4.38 -14.87 8.80
C ARG A 17 5.63 -14.69 9.67
N LEU A 18 6.22 -13.50 9.67
CA LEU A 18 7.38 -13.12 10.48
C LEU A 18 6.97 -12.28 11.71
N GLY A 19 5.67 -12.21 12.02
CA GLY A 19 5.14 -11.44 13.15
C GLY A 19 4.93 -9.95 12.86
N GLY A 20 4.94 -9.54 11.59
CA GLY A 20 4.62 -8.17 11.19
C GLY A 20 3.15 -7.96 10.85
N SER A 21 2.81 -6.76 10.39
CA SER A 21 1.45 -6.36 10.03
C SER A 21 1.29 -6.04 8.54
N ALA A 22 2.23 -6.45 7.70
CA ALA A 22 2.15 -6.19 6.27
C ALA A 22 0.90 -6.84 5.64
N PRO A 23 0.21 -6.12 4.74
CA PRO A 23 -0.96 -6.64 4.04
C PRO A 23 -0.58 -7.80 3.12
N THR A 24 -1.56 -8.63 2.79
CA THR A 24 -1.42 -9.60 1.71
C THR A 24 -1.25 -8.89 0.36
N LEU A 25 -0.74 -9.61 -0.66
CA LEU A 25 -0.63 -9.05 -2.01
C LEU A 25 -1.99 -8.61 -2.55
N GLU A 26 -3.04 -9.40 -2.32
CA GLU A 26 -4.41 -9.04 -2.75
C GLU A 26 -4.92 -7.77 -2.05
N GLU A 27 -4.65 -7.61 -0.75
CA GLU A 27 -5.00 -6.38 -0.03
C GLU A 27 -4.24 -5.17 -0.56
N ALA A 28 -2.94 -5.31 -0.82
CA ALA A 28 -2.12 -4.26 -1.41
C ALA A 28 -2.66 -3.86 -2.80
N ASP A 29 -2.97 -4.83 -3.65
CA ASP A 29 -3.53 -4.58 -4.99
C ASP A 29 -4.87 -3.83 -4.93
N ARG A 30 -5.72 -4.16 -3.94
CA ARG A 30 -7.00 -3.44 -3.72
C ARG A 30 -6.77 -2.01 -3.26
N MET A 31 -5.81 -1.78 -2.37
CA MET A 31 -5.46 -0.43 -1.89
C MET A 31 -4.95 0.42 -3.06
N ASP A 32 -4.04 -0.13 -3.87
CA ASP A 32 -3.49 0.56 -5.04
C ASP A 32 -4.55 0.89 -6.09
N ALA A 33 -5.49 -0.03 -6.35
CA ALA A 33 -6.62 0.22 -7.25
C ALA A 33 -7.51 1.36 -6.76
N SER A 34 -7.88 1.35 -5.47
CA SER A 34 -8.67 2.40 -4.84
C SER A 34 -7.97 3.76 -4.92
N ASP A 35 -6.66 3.80 -4.65
CA ASP A 35 -5.88 5.03 -4.74
C ASP A 35 -5.79 5.56 -6.18
N ALA A 36 -5.65 4.66 -7.16
CA ALA A 36 -5.64 5.02 -8.58
C ALA A 36 -6.98 5.65 -9.01
N GLU A 37 -8.09 5.07 -8.59
CA GLU A 37 -9.44 5.58 -8.86
C GLU A 37 -9.67 6.96 -8.25
N ALA A 38 -9.33 7.13 -6.97
CA ALA A 38 -9.45 8.41 -6.27
C ALA A 38 -8.60 9.50 -6.96
N LYS A 39 -7.38 9.14 -7.37
CA LYS A 39 -6.47 10.05 -8.08
C LYS A 39 -7.01 10.41 -9.48
N ALA A 40 -7.63 9.47 -10.19
CA ALA A 40 -8.26 9.72 -11.47
C ALA A 40 -9.45 10.69 -11.33
N ALA A 41 -10.33 10.47 -10.36
CA ALA A 41 -11.46 11.34 -10.06
C ALA A 41 -10.99 12.77 -9.71
N ALA A 42 -9.98 12.90 -8.83
CA ALA A 42 -9.41 14.19 -8.47
C ALA A 42 -8.83 14.96 -9.67
N ARG A 43 -8.16 14.26 -10.61
CA ARG A 43 -7.65 14.87 -11.85
C ARG A 43 -8.78 15.36 -12.75
N GLN A 44 -9.85 14.58 -12.89
CA GLN A 44 -11.02 14.97 -13.69
C GLN A 44 -11.72 16.20 -13.10
N ALA A 45 -11.90 16.24 -11.78
CA ALA A 45 -12.50 17.38 -11.08
C ALA A 45 -11.69 18.66 -11.29
N ARG A 46 -10.35 18.61 -11.13
CA ARG A 46 -9.47 19.75 -11.40
C ARG A 46 -9.58 20.27 -12.83
N ARG A 47 -9.72 19.36 -13.79
CA ARG A 47 -9.86 19.72 -15.21
C ARG A 47 -11.23 20.30 -15.56
N GLN A 48 -12.28 19.97 -14.81
CA GLN A 48 -13.60 20.59 -14.96
C GLN A 48 -13.68 21.98 -14.31
N ASN A 49 -12.85 22.23 -13.29
CA ASN A 49 -12.73 23.51 -12.59
C ASN A 49 -11.77 24.50 -13.26
N SER A 50 -11.12 24.13 -14.36
CA SER A 50 -10.19 24.98 -15.13
C SER A 50 -10.80 25.33 -16.48
#